data_AF-A0AAE1U068-F1
#
_entry.id   AF-A0AAE1U068-F1
#
_cell.length_a   1.000
_cell.length_b   1.000
_cell.length_c   1.000
_cell.angle_alpha   90.00
_cell.angle_beta   90.00
_cell.angle_gamma   90.00
#
_symmetry.space_group_name_H-M   'P 1'
#
loop_
_entity.id
_entity.type
_entity.pdbx_description
1 polymer ?
#
loop_
_entity_poly.entity_id
_entity_poly.type
_entity_poly.pdbx_seq_one_letter_code
_entity_poly.pdbx_strand_id
1 'polypeptide(L)' 'MGTLQLIFHSLTLLGSDIMPPKRTFKNEWLSIEDYNQWLERVQGDPTKASCSTCHKEFNAEITTIKRHKV' A
#
# COMPACT_ATOMS: atom_id res chain seq x y z
N MET A 1 28.45 49.47 7.43
CA MET A 1 29.17 48.23 7.80
C MET A 1 28.25 47.08 7.40
N GLY A 2 28.77 46.23 6.52
CA GLY A 2 27.98 45.54 5.49
C GLY A 2 27.07 44.42 6.01
N THR A 3 25.80 44.49 5.60
CA THR A 3 24.86 43.37 5.59
C THR A 3 25.01 42.65 4.26
N LEU A 4 25.78 41.57 4.23
CA LEU A 4 25.83 40.63 3.11
C LEU A 4 26.23 39.27 3.67
N GLN A 5 25.24 38.45 3.98
CA GLN A 5 25.41 37.01 4.04
C GLN A 5 24.31 36.40 3.17
N LEU A 6 24.46 36.59 1.85
CA LEU A 6 23.77 35.81 0.84
C LEU A 6 24.48 34.46 0.73
N ILE A 7 23.92 33.43 1.35
CA ILE A 7 24.12 32.05 0.93
C ILE A 7 22.76 31.37 0.97
N PHE A 8 21.95 31.68 -0.04
CA PHE A 8 20.89 30.80 -0.51
C PHE A 8 21.57 29.60 -1.18
N HIS A 9 22.16 28.70 -0.38
CA HIS A 9 22.55 27.40 -0.89
C HIS A 9 21.31 26.52 -0.82
N SER A 10 20.60 26.53 -1.95
CA SER A 10 19.64 25.54 -2.41
C SER A 10 19.92 24.15 -1.83
N LEU A 11 19.21 23.78 -0.78
CA LEU A 11 19.00 22.38 -0.48
C LEU A 11 17.50 22.16 -0.56
N THR A 12 17.07 21.90 -1.79
CA THR A 12 15.86 21.14 -2.12
C THR A 12 15.87 19.94 -1.18
N LEU A 13 15.18 20.07 -0.03
CA LEU A 13 14.88 18.94 0.82
C LEU A 13 14.05 18.04 -0.08
N LEU A 14 14.74 17.04 -0.59
CA LEU A 14 14.22 15.89 -1.29
C LEU A 14 12.87 15.60 -0.64
N GLY A 15 11.81 15.92 -1.37
CA GLY A 15 10.47 15.45 -1.07
C GLY A 15 10.65 13.96 -0.96
N SER A 16 10.81 13.52 0.28
CA SER A 16 10.74 12.13 0.64
C SER A 16 9.30 11.87 0.35
N ASP A 17 9.04 11.42 -0.88
CA ASP A 17 7.93 10.55 -1.18
C ASP A 17 8.11 9.45 -0.15
N ILE A 18 7.53 9.68 1.04
CA ILE A 18 7.22 8.65 1.99
C ILE A 18 6.18 7.87 1.21
N MET A 19 6.65 7.06 0.27
CA MET A 19 5.85 6.07 -0.40
C MET A 19 5.34 5.25 0.77
N PRO A 20 4.04 5.39 1.12
CA PRO A 20 3.51 4.72 2.29
C PRO A 20 3.85 3.24 2.10
N PRO A 21 4.31 2.54 3.16
CA PRO A 21 4.87 1.20 3.04
C PRO A 21 3.95 0.39 2.13
N LYS A 22 4.44 0.05 0.92
CA LYS A 22 3.61 -0.53 -0.14
C LYS A 22 2.92 -1.73 0.49
N ARG A 23 1.62 -1.60 0.77
CA ARG A 23 0.82 -2.65 1.41
C ARG A 23 0.63 -3.71 0.34
N THR A 24 1.60 -4.61 0.28
CA THR A 24 1.57 -5.74 -0.63
C THR A 24 0.70 -6.83 -0.03
N PHE A 25 0.05 -7.56 -0.91
CA PHE A 25 -0.67 -8.77 -0.61
C PHE A 25 0.26 -9.73 0.11
N LYS A 26 -0.14 -10.09 1.33
CA LYS A 26 0.60 -11.07 2.12
C LYS A 26 0.04 -12.45 1.82
N ASN A 27 0.89 -13.33 1.31
CA ASN A 27 0.55 -14.75 1.15
C ASN A 27 0.12 -15.41 2.48
N GLU A 28 0.53 -14.87 3.63
CA GLU A 28 0.07 -15.31 4.95
C GLU A 28 -1.47 -15.22 5.11
N TRP A 29 -2.13 -14.29 4.41
CA TRP A 29 -3.60 -14.22 4.42
C TRP A 29 -4.24 -15.42 3.72
N LEU A 30 -3.56 -16.00 2.72
CA LEU A 30 -3.98 -17.26 2.10
C LEU A 30 -3.71 -18.47 3.01
N SER A 31 -2.93 -18.33 4.08
CA SER A 31 -2.79 -19.40 5.07
C SER A 31 -3.92 -19.41 6.10
N ILE A 32 -4.72 -18.34 6.16
CA ILE A 32 -5.87 -18.23 7.06
C ILE A 32 -7.08 -18.82 6.33
N GLU A 33 -7.66 -19.90 6.85
CA GLU A 33 -8.81 -20.57 6.22
C GLU A 33 -9.95 -19.60 5.92
N ASP A 34 -10.26 -18.71 6.86
CA ASP A 34 -11.35 -17.72 6.75
C ASP A 34 -11.17 -16.77 5.55
N TYR A 35 -9.92 -16.46 5.18
CA TYR A 35 -9.62 -15.58 4.05
C TYR A 35 -9.34 -16.37 2.77
N ASN A 36 -8.58 -17.48 2.82
CA ASN A 36 -8.22 -18.28 1.64
C ASN A 36 -9.45 -18.70 0.81
N GLN A 37 -10.58 -18.98 1.47
CA GLN A 37 -11.80 -19.42 0.80
C GLN A 37 -12.31 -18.44 -0.27
N TRP A 38 -12.11 -17.14 -0.06
CA TRP A 38 -12.63 -16.11 -0.96
C TRP A 38 -11.57 -15.10 -1.42
N LEU A 39 -10.45 -14.97 -0.72
CA LEU A 39 -9.40 -14.01 -1.00
C LEU A 39 -8.40 -14.59 -2.01
N GLU A 40 -8.26 -13.92 -3.13
CA GLU A 40 -7.31 -14.28 -4.19
C GLU A 40 -6.34 -13.13 -4.46
N ARG A 41 -5.13 -13.49 -4.91
CA ARG A 41 -4.15 -12.50 -5.38
C ARG A 41 -4.49 -12.07 -6.80
N VAL A 42 -4.35 -10.77 -7.11
CA VAL A 42 -4.45 -10.29 -8.49
C VAL A 42 -3.12 -10.55 -9.21
N GLN A 43 -3.17 -11.22 -10.36
CA GLN A 43 -2.00 -11.40 -11.22
C GLN A 43 -1.71 -10.08 -11.95
N GLY A 44 -0.56 -9.46 -11.64
CA GLY A 44 -0.13 -8.20 -12.23
C GLY A 44 0.10 -7.10 -11.19
N ASP A 45 -0.73 -7.08 -10.14
CA ASP A 45 -0.68 -6.07 -9.08
C ASP A 45 -0.54 -6.71 -7.69
N PRO A 46 0.67 -6.76 -7.11
CA PRO A 46 0.86 -7.31 -5.78
C PRO A 46 0.24 -6.44 -4.68
N THR A 47 -0.29 -5.25 -4.99
CA THR A 47 -0.98 -4.36 -4.04
C THR A 47 -2.49 -4.53 -4.08
N LYS A 48 -3.01 -5.42 -4.92
CA LYS A 48 -4.44 -5.69 -5.05
C LYS A 48 -4.77 -7.14 -4.66
N ALA A 49 -5.92 -7.28 -4.04
CA ALA A 49 -6.56 -8.54 -3.75
C ALA A 49 -7.91 -8.58 -4.48
N SER A 50 -8.33 -9.77 -4.87
CA SER A 50 -9.66 -10.02 -5.43
C SER A 50 -10.45 -10.90 -4.47
N CYS A 51 -11.75 -10.70 -4.42
CA CYS A 51 -12.67 -11.63 -3.78
C CYS A 51 -13.31 -12.54 -4.84
N SER A 52 -13.12 -13.85 -4.75
CA SER A 52 -13.74 -14.84 -5.65
C SER A 52 -15.25 -14.96 -5.45
N THR A 53 -15.76 -14.69 -4.24
CA THR A 53 -17.21 -14.73 -3.94
C THR A 53 -17.94 -13.53 -4.52
N CYS A 54 -17.38 -12.33 -4.37
CA CYS A 54 -18.01 -11.07 -4.79
C CYS A 54 -17.50 -10.56 -6.15
N HIS A 55 -16.44 -11.15 -6.69
CA HIS A 55 -15.73 -10.72 -7.91
C HIS A 55 -15.30 -9.24 -7.85
N LYS A 56 -14.93 -8.75 -6.66
CA LYS A 56 -14.49 -7.36 -6.43
C LYS A 56 -13.01 -7.31 -6.13
N GLU A 57 -12.32 -6.38 -6.78
CA GLU A 57 -10.93 -6.06 -6.51
C GLU A 57 -10.81 -4.91 -5.51
N PHE A 58 -9.87 -5.01 -4.59
CA PHE A 58 -9.60 -3.98 -3.59
C PHE A 58 -8.13 -3.98 -3.20
N ASN A 59 -7.71 -2.93 -2.49
CA ASN A 59 -6.34 -2.84 -2.01
C ASN A 59 -6.03 -3.99 -1.05
N ALA A 60 -4.86 -4.60 -1.23
CA ALA A 60 -4.32 -5.65 -0.41
C ALA A 60 -3.90 -5.10 0.96
N GLU A 61 -4.90 -4.73 1.76
CA GLU A 61 -4.78 -4.17 3.09
C GLU A 61 -5.60 -5.03 4.04
N ILE A 62 -4.99 -5.47 5.14
CA ILE A 62 -5.67 -6.33 6.12
C ILE A 62 -6.91 -5.66 6.72
N THR A 63 -6.91 -4.33 6.87
CA THR A 63 -8.08 -3.57 7.32
C THR A 63 -9.21 -3.61 6.31
N THR A 64 -8.90 -3.59 5.00
CA THR A 64 -9.87 -3.73 3.92
C THR A 64 -10.41 -5.15 3.82
N ILE A 65 -9.56 -6.16 3.98
CA ILE A 65 -9.94 -7.58 4.00
C ILE A 65 -10.82 -7.87 5.21
N LYS A 66 -10.39 -7.45 6.40
CA LYS A 66 -11.12 -7.68 7.66
C LYS A 66 -12.48 -6.97 7.72
N ARG A 67 -12.63 -5.83 7.05
CA ARG A 67 -13.94 -5.14 6.93
C ARG A 67 -14.79 -5.67 5.78
N HIS A 68 -14.20 -6.43 4.85
CA HIS A 68 -14.94 -7.04 3.76
C HIS A 68 -15.81 -8.15 4.33
N LYS A 69 -17.11 -8.07 4.03
CA LYS A 69 -18.07 -9.12 4.38
C LYS A 69 -18.42 -9.81 3.07
N VAL A 70 -17.94 -11.05 2.92
CA VAL A 70 -18.31 -11.97 1.85
C VAL A 70 -19.69 -12.57 2.08
#